data_AF-A0A535LYR2-F1
#
_entry.id   AF-A0A535LYR2-F1
#
_cell.length_a   1.000
_cell.length_b   1.000
_cell.length_c   1.000
_cell.angle_alpha   90.00
_cell.angle_beta   90.00
_cell.angle_gamma   90.00
#
_symmetry.space_group_name_H-M   'P 1'
#
loop_
_entity.id
_entity.type
_entity.pdbx_description
1 polymer ?
#
loop_
_entity_poly.entity_id
_entity_poly.type
_entity_poly.pdbx_seq_one_letter_code
_entity_poly.pdbx_strand_id
1 'polypeptide(L)'
;MRCTAPTSSTSCDVQGGQGESPRGQRARWGPDGRLDYHPEVGDLIALRAAHVCGSERMVVTQVGLDVRLACAGCGARVVLSRERLRGRVRELLGGVDSADA
;
A
#
# COMPACT_ATOMS: atom_id res chain seq x y z
N MET A 1 63.88 -3.18 -14.55
CA MET A 1 63.09 -2.30 -15.45
C MET A 1 62.09 -3.15 -16.19
N ARG A 2 60.80 -2.77 -16.11
CA ARG A 2 59.67 -3.19 -16.96
C ARG A 2 59.28 -4.67 -16.93
N CYS A 3 58.20 -4.96 -16.22
CA CYS A 3 57.05 -5.68 -16.79
C CYS A 3 55.77 -5.00 -16.30
N THR A 4 54.91 -4.69 -17.26
CA THR A 4 53.73 -3.83 -17.25
C THR A 4 52.53 -4.48 -16.54
N ALA A 5 51.68 -3.64 -15.96
CA ALA A 5 50.56 -3.95 -15.07
C ALA A 5 49.53 -4.98 -15.62
N PRO A 6 48.85 -5.73 -14.72
CA PRO A 6 47.80 -6.67 -15.10
C PRO A 6 46.49 -5.97 -15.47
N THR A 7 45.95 -6.38 -16.63
CA THR A 7 44.55 -6.22 -17.02
C THR A 7 43.65 -6.91 -15.99
N SER A 8 42.93 -6.13 -15.19
CA SER A 8 41.83 -6.65 -14.39
C SER A 8 40.67 -5.67 -14.48
N SER A 9 39.79 -5.98 -15.43
CA SER A 9 38.38 -5.66 -15.41
C SER A 9 37.84 -6.00 -14.03
N THR A 10 37.54 -5.01 -13.20
CA THR A 10 36.73 -5.22 -12.01
C THR A 10 35.54 -4.29 -12.15
N SER A 11 34.40 -4.90 -12.40
CA SER A 11 33.10 -4.25 -12.41
C SER A 11 32.95 -3.50 -11.10
N CYS A 12 32.81 -2.18 -11.19
CA CYS A 12 32.30 -1.40 -10.09
C CYS A 12 30.78 -1.52 -10.13
N ASP A 13 30.27 -2.61 -9.55
CA ASP A 13 28.89 -2.77 -9.14
C ASP A 13 28.55 -1.68 -8.10
N VAL A 14 27.98 -0.56 -8.56
CA VAL A 14 27.43 0.47 -7.68
C VAL A 14 25.97 0.12 -7.37
N GLN A 15 25.71 0.06 -6.07
CA GLN A 15 24.56 -0.56 -5.43
C GLN A 15 23.19 0.02 -5.85
N GLY A 16 22.17 -0.84 -5.70
CA GLY A 16 20.78 -0.57 -5.98
C GLY A 16 20.23 0.66 -5.26
N GLY A 17 19.75 1.61 -6.06
CA GLY A 17 18.81 2.63 -5.60
C GLY A 17 17.42 2.04 -5.49
N GLN A 18 17.09 1.41 -4.36
CA GLN A 18 15.69 1.24 -3.97
C GLN A 18 15.22 2.59 -3.43
N GLY A 19 14.87 3.48 -4.36
CA GLY A 19 14.26 4.77 -4.05
C GLY A 19 12.98 4.54 -3.26
N GLU A 20 13.07 4.80 -1.96
CA GLU A 20 12.02 5.22 -1.05
C GLU A 20 10.71 5.57 -1.77
N SER A 21 9.71 4.70 -1.60
CA SER A 21 8.38 4.89 -2.16
C SER A 21 7.87 6.29 -1.78
N PRO A 22 7.50 7.15 -2.76
CA PRO A 22 7.01 8.49 -2.48
C PRO A 22 5.72 8.39 -1.67
N ARG A 23 5.82 8.75 -0.39
CA ARG A 23 4.80 8.65 0.67
C ARG A 23 3.54 9.51 0.44
N GLY A 24 3.30 9.96 -0.79
CA GLY A 24 2.11 10.72 -1.21
C GLY A 24 1.32 10.07 -2.35
N GLN A 25 1.65 8.86 -2.79
CA GLN A 25 1.02 8.22 -3.97
C GLN A 25 0.33 6.88 -3.68
N ARG A 26 -0.16 6.65 -2.45
CA ARG A 26 -0.62 5.31 -2.03
C ARG A 26 -2.00 4.92 -2.58
N ALA A 27 -2.81 5.91 -2.96
CA ALA A 27 -4.08 5.71 -3.65
C ALA A 27 -4.14 6.69 -4.83
N ARG A 28 -3.95 6.18 -6.06
CA ARG A 28 -4.09 6.97 -7.28
C ARG A 28 -5.20 6.40 -8.14
N TRP A 29 -5.98 7.28 -8.76
CA TRP A 29 -6.89 6.87 -9.83
C TRP A 29 -6.06 6.69 -11.10
N GLY A 30 -6.02 5.45 -11.61
CA GLY A 30 -5.37 5.12 -12.88
C GLY A 30 -6.13 5.72 -14.07
N PRO A 31 -5.48 5.86 -15.23
CA PRO A 31 -6.11 6.38 -16.45
C PRO A 31 -7.25 5.49 -16.98
N ASP A 32 -7.28 4.23 -16.58
CA ASP A 32 -8.34 3.25 -16.84
C ASP A 32 -9.52 3.34 -15.86
N GLY A 33 -9.48 4.27 -14.89
CA GLY A 33 -10.52 4.47 -13.89
C GLY A 33 -10.49 3.46 -12.74
N ARG A 34 -9.50 2.57 -12.68
CA ARG A 34 -9.27 1.69 -11.53
C ARG A 34 -8.46 2.41 -10.46
N LEU A 35 -8.81 2.15 -9.20
CA LEU A 35 -8.04 2.65 -8.07
C LEU A 35 -6.78 1.78 -7.88
N ASP A 36 -5.63 2.39 -8.11
CA ASP A 36 -4.33 1.87 -7.69
C ASP A 36 -4.08 2.20 -6.23
N TYR A 37 -4.62 1.32 -5.39
CA TYR A 37 -4.49 1.38 -3.94
C TYR A 37 -3.78 0.13 -3.41
N HIS A 38 -2.71 0.33 -2.65
CA HIS A 38 -2.04 -0.72 -1.88
C HIS A 38 -2.44 -0.58 -0.40
N PRO A 39 -3.31 -1.45 0.13
CA PRO A 39 -3.74 -1.34 1.52
C PRO A 39 -2.58 -1.66 2.45
N GLU A 40 -2.41 -0.86 3.49
CA GLU A 40 -1.52 -1.13 4.61
C GLU A 40 -2.31 -1.22 5.91
N VAL A 41 -1.71 -1.81 6.93
CA VAL A 41 -2.33 -1.96 8.24
C VAL A 41 -2.45 -0.58 8.88
N GLY A 42 -3.63 -0.27 9.41
CA GLY A 42 -3.91 1.04 10.01
C GLY A 42 -4.51 2.07 9.05
N ASP A 43 -4.69 1.73 7.77
CA ASP A 43 -5.36 2.64 6.83
C ASP A 43 -6.85 2.78 7.13
N LEU A 44 -7.33 4.02 7.18
CA LEU A 44 -8.74 4.38 7.24
C LEU A 44 -9.24 4.68 5.82
N ILE A 45 -10.12 3.83 5.33
CA ILE A 45 -10.72 3.95 4.00
C ILE A 45 -12.22 4.22 4.10
N ALA A 46 -12.74 4.97 3.12
CA ALA A 46 -14.18 5.09 2.90
C ALA A 46 -14.61 4.12 1.79
N LEU A 47 -15.61 3.29 2.06
CA LEU A 47 -16.21 2.42 1.05
C LEU A 47 -17.45 3.07 0.40
N ARG A 48 -17.70 2.74 -0.87
CA ARG A 48 -18.89 3.10 -1.63
C ARG A 48 -20.14 2.39 -1.10
N ALA A 49 -19.95 1.16 -0.65
CA ALA A 49 -20.99 0.35 -0.04
C ALA A 49 -20.93 0.54 1.48
N ALA A 50 -21.97 1.18 2.02
CA ALA A 50 -22.11 1.33 3.47
C ALA A 50 -22.23 -0.05 4.15
N HIS A 51 -21.63 -0.17 5.34
CA HIS A 51 -21.89 -1.32 6.19
C HIS A 51 -23.35 -1.30 6.67
N VAL A 52 -23.90 -2.46 7.05
CA VAL A 52 -25.28 -2.57 7.57
C VAL A 52 -25.56 -1.66 8.77
N CYS A 53 -24.52 -1.20 9.48
CA CYS A 53 -24.64 -0.22 10.57
C CYS A 53 -24.70 1.25 10.13
N GLY A 54 -24.66 1.56 8.83
CA GLY A 54 -24.67 2.94 8.30
C GLY A 54 -23.31 3.65 8.25
N SER A 55 -22.25 3.06 8.82
CA SER A 55 -20.89 3.58 8.68
C SER A 55 -20.26 3.19 7.34
N GLU A 56 -19.67 4.16 6.65
CA GLU A 56 -18.87 3.95 5.43
C GLU A 56 -17.36 3.86 5.68
N ARG A 57 -16.93 4.18 6.91
CA ARG A 57 -15.52 4.16 7.33
C ARG A 57 -15.11 2.76 7.77
N MET A 58 -14.03 2.26 7.17
CA MET A 58 -13.44 0.97 7.51
C MET A 58 -11.94 1.13 7.74
N VAL A 59 -11.45 0.43 8.76
CA VAL A 59 -10.03 0.41 9.16
C VAL A 59 -9.43 -0.89 8.65
N VAL A 60 -8.33 -0.81 7.93
CA VAL A 60 -7.55 -1.98 7.51
C VAL A 60 -6.82 -2.53 8.73
N THR A 61 -7.17 -3.75 9.15
CA THR A 61 -6.55 -4.39 10.32
C THR A 61 -5.45 -5.36 9.92
N GLN A 62 -5.62 -6.05 8.80
CA GLN A 62 -4.65 -7.02 8.32
C GLN A 62 -4.64 -7.05 6.79
N VAL A 63 -3.44 -7.11 6.21
CA VAL A 63 -3.22 -7.23 4.78
C VAL A 63 -2.50 -8.54 4.51
N GLY A 64 -3.12 -9.43 3.74
CA GLY A 64 -2.54 -10.70 3.31
C GLY A 64 -3.03 -11.06 1.91
N LEU A 65 -3.46 -12.32 1.74
CA LEU A 65 -4.18 -12.77 0.54
C LEU A 65 -5.49 -11.98 0.39
N ASP A 66 -6.26 -11.95 1.48
CA ASP A 66 -7.43 -11.09 1.64
C ASP A 66 -7.12 -9.95 2.61
N VAL A 67 -7.89 -8.88 2.49
CA VAL A 67 -7.79 -7.70 3.36
C VAL A 67 -8.87 -7.79 4.41
N ARG A 68 -8.47 -7.78 5.68
CA ARG A 68 -9.40 -7.71 6.80
C ARG A 68 -9.64 -6.26 7.16
N LEU A 69 -10.91 -5.87 7.10
CA LEU A 69 -11.39 -4.55 7.44
C LEU A 69 -12.20 -4.63 8.73
N ALA A 70 -12.04 -3.65 9.61
CA ALA A 70 -12.88 -3.45 10.78
C ALA A 70 -13.75 -2.20 10.57
N CYS A 71 -15.05 -2.31 10.80
CA CYS A 71 -15.94 -1.15 10.75
C CYS A 71 -15.67 -0.23 11.95
N ALA A 72 -15.44 1.06 11.70
CA ALA A 72 -15.17 2.03 12.75
C ALA A 72 -16.39 2.33 13.67
N GLY A 73 -17.62 2.06 13.18
CA GLY A 73 -18.85 2.33 13.94
C GLY A 73 -19.35 1.16 14.80
N CYS A 74 -19.10 -0.09 14.39
CA CYS A 74 -19.64 -1.26 15.09
C CYS A 74 -18.60 -2.36 15.39
N GLY A 75 -17.34 -2.20 14.97
CA GLY A 75 -16.27 -3.17 15.21
C GLY A 75 -16.40 -4.48 14.43
N ALA A 76 -17.38 -4.60 13.54
CA ALA A 76 -17.57 -5.80 12.72
C ALA A 76 -16.39 -5.99 11.76
N ARG A 77 -15.92 -7.23 11.65
CA ARG A 77 -14.79 -7.59 10.78
C ARG A 77 -15.33 -8.14 9.46
N VAL A 78 -14.92 -7.52 8.36
CA VAL A 78 -15.28 -7.91 7.00
C VAL A 78 -14.01 -8.31 6.27
N VAL A 79 -14.03 -9.48 5.66
CA VAL A 79 -12.94 -9.94 4.79
C VAL A 79 -13.31 -9.60 3.35
N LEU A 80 -12.46 -8.85 2.67
CA LEU A 80 -12.62 -8.54 1.25
C LEU A 80 -11.35 -8.91 0.49
N SER A 81 -11.54 -9.56 -0.66
CA SER A 81 -10.46 -9.80 -1.61
C SER A 81 -10.00 -8.48 -2.24
N ARG A 82 -8.72 -8.41 -2.64
CA ARG A 82 -8.08 -7.19 -3.13
C ARG A 82 -8.82 -6.54 -4.31
N GLU A 83 -9.36 -7.34 -5.20
CA GLU A 83 -10.12 -6.85 -6.37
C GLU A 83 -11.43 -6.18 -5.97
N ARG A 84 -12.17 -6.80 -5.05
CA ARG A 84 -13.41 -6.23 -4.51
C ARG A 84 -13.16 -4.96 -3.72
N LEU A 85 -12.04 -4.90 -3.00
CA LEU A 85 -11.63 -3.71 -2.27
C LEU A 85 -11.47 -2.53 -3.23
N ARG A 86 -10.66 -2.68 -4.29
CA ARG A 86 -10.39 -1.60 -5.25
C ARG A 86 -11.64 -1.04 -5.92
N GLY A 87 -12.61 -1.89 -6.25
CA GLY A 87 -13.89 -1.43 -6.82
C GLY A 87 -14.83 -0.76 -5.80
N ARG A 88 -14.66 -1.06 -4.51
CA ARG A 88 -15.52 -0.51 -3.44
C ARG A 88 -14.92 0.69 -2.73
N VAL A 89 -13.61 0.90 -2.76
CA VAL A 89 -12.98 2.07 -2.13
C VAL A 89 -13.42 3.34 -2.86
N ARG A 90 -13.88 4.32 -2.08
CA ARG A 90 -14.11 5.71 -2.54
C ARG A 90 -12.82 6.48 -2.51
N GLU A 91 -12.21 6.50 -1.33
CA GLU A 91 -11.07 7.36 -1.02
C GLU A 91 -10.37 6.80 0.23
N LEU A 92 -9.08 7.10 0.33
CA LEU A 92 -8.28 6.89 1.53
C LEU A 92 -8.38 8.15 2.40
N LEU A 93 -8.94 8.02 3.60
CA LEU A 93 -9.14 9.14 4.53
C LEU A 93 -7.87 9.46 5.35
N GLY A 94 -6.94 8.51 5.42
CA GLY A 94 -5.66 8.66 6.12
C GLY A 94 -5.17 7.33 6.67
N GLY A 95 -3.86 7.16 6.82
CA GLY A 95 -3.24 6.00 7.46
C GLY A 95 -2.44 6.44 8.67
N VAL A 96 -2.47 5.64 9.74
CA VAL A 96 -1.55 5.80 10.86
C VAL A 96 -0.27 5.06 10.51
N ASP A 97 0.56 5.67 9.68
CA ASP A 97 1.91 5.16 9.46
C ASP A 97 2.70 5.37 10.76
N SER A 98 3.04 4.26 11.43
CA SER A 98 3.96 4.24 12.56
C SER A 98 5.35 4.72 12.10
N ALA A 99 5.52 6.04 12.02
CA ALA A 99 6.79 6.69 11.77
C ALA A 99 7.56 7.00 13.07
N ASP A 100 7.19 6.41 14.22
CA ASP A 100 7.89 6.59 15.49
C ASP A 100 7.79 5.33 16.37
N ALA A 101 8.78 4.44 16.24
CA ALA A 101 9.20 3.46 17.25
C ALA A 101 10.58 2.90 16.88
#